data_AF-A0A6P2BTC0-F1
#
_entry.id   AF-A0A6P2BTC0-F1
#
_cell.length_a   1.000
_cell.length_b   1.000
_cell.length_c   1.000
_cell.angle_alpha   90.00
_cell.angle_beta   90.00
_cell.angle_gamma   90.00
#
_symmetry.space_group_name_H-M   'P 1'
#
loop_
_entity.id
_entity.type
_entity.pdbx_description
1 polymer ?
#
loop_
_entity_poly.entity_id
_entity_poly.type
_entity_poly.pdbx_seq_one_letter_code
_entity_poly.pdbx_strand_id
1 'polypeptide(L)'
;MAGGGLQGTASMPPRRCSPPGSVTEAASMVLAGRETVAAAARITGADPVSVEALAWETAKKRVYERDCGSCLACLAAGTDVHHRVRRVRGSSADPVIAFGFANTTLLCRPCHLKAHDMANPEMAARGYRLESWQSPEAEPLVLFSHTSGTTIWLTPAGEFATVPPRVGTSA
;
A
#
# COMPACT_ATOMS: atom_id res chain seq x y z
N MET A 1 -12.45 4.84 -63.54
CA MET A 1 -13.14 4.38 -62.32
C MET A 1 -12.16 4.47 -61.17
N ALA A 2 -12.17 5.60 -60.45
CA ALA A 2 -11.34 5.81 -59.27
C ALA A 2 -12.12 6.68 -58.29
N GLY A 3 -12.14 6.27 -57.03
CA GLY A 3 -12.80 6.93 -55.91
C GLY A 3 -13.10 5.86 -54.87
N GLY A 4 -12.35 5.71 -53.78
CA GLY A 4 -11.62 6.72 -53.02
C GLY A 4 -12.18 6.62 -51.61
N GLY A 5 -11.68 5.64 -50.85
CA GLY A 5 -12.09 5.42 -49.47
C GLY A 5 -11.55 6.51 -48.55
N LEU A 6 -12.39 7.01 -47.66
CA LEU A 6 -11.99 7.81 -46.51
C LEU A 6 -12.53 7.13 -45.25
N GLN A 7 -11.64 6.41 -44.57
CA GLN A 7 -11.86 5.94 -43.21
C GLN A 7 -11.64 7.15 -42.29
N GLY A 8 -12.70 7.59 -41.62
CA GLY A 8 -12.62 8.62 -40.59
C GLY A 8 -11.88 8.09 -39.36
N THR A 9 -10.76 8.72 -39.03
CA THR A 9 -10.06 8.48 -37.76
C THR A 9 -10.85 9.17 -36.64
N ALA A 10 -11.49 8.39 -35.79
CA ALA A 10 -12.13 8.91 -34.59
C ALA A 10 -11.05 9.47 -33.65
N SER A 11 -11.02 10.79 -33.52
CA SER A 11 -10.15 11.49 -32.56
C SER A 11 -10.61 11.15 -31.14
N MET A 12 -9.75 10.51 -30.35
CA MET A 12 -10.02 10.30 -28.93
C MET A 12 -10.18 11.65 -28.23
N PRO A 13 -11.23 11.85 -27.42
CA PRO A 13 -11.38 13.08 -26.65
C PRO A 13 -10.18 13.24 -25.71
N PRO A 14 -9.67 14.47 -25.51
CA PRO A 14 -8.58 14.71 -24.56
C PRO A 14 -9.01 14.24 -23.16
N ARG A 15 -8.11 13.56 -22.44
CA ARG A 15 -8.34 13.18 -21.05
C ARG A 15 -8.65 14.46 -20.27
N ARG A 16 -9.83 14.54 -19.65
CA ARG A 16 -10.16 15.65 -18.75
C ARG A 16 -9.22 15.52 -17.55
N CYS A 17 -8.27 16.44 -17.41
CA CYS A 17 -7.52 16.56 -16.17
C CYS A 17 -8.52 17.00 -15.09
N SER A 18 -8.74 16.15 -14.08
CA SER A 18 -9.46 16.56 -12.88
C SER A 18 -8.71 17.71 -12.21
N PRO A 19 -9.42 18.65 -11.56
CA PRO A 19 -8.76 19.69 -10.77
C PRO A 19 -7.83 19.05 -9.72
N PRO A 20 -6.59 19.55 -9.50
CA PRO A 20 -5.64 18.97 -8.55
C PRO A 20 -6.18 18.80 -7.12
N GLY A 21 -7.11 19.66 -6.71
CA GLY A 21 -7.77 19.58 -5.40
C GLY A 21 -8.61 18.31 -5.22
N SER A 22 -9.31 17.84 -6.27
CA SER A 22 -10.18 16.67 -6.15
C SER A 22 -9.41 15.35 -6.07
N VAL A 23 -8.23 15.27 -6.72
CA VAL A 23 -7.36 14.09 -6.64
C VAL A 23 -6.71 13.99 -5.26
N THR A 24 -6.24 15.12 -4.70
CA THR A 24 -5.61 15.15 -3.37
C THR A 24 -6.61 14.79 -2.26
N GLU A 25 -7.83 15.33 -2.34
CA GLU A 25 -8.92 15.00 -1.42
C GLU A 25 -9.27 13.50 -1.49
N ALA A 26 -9.48 12.98 -2.71
CA ALA A 26 -9.79 11.56 -2.90
C ALA A 26 -8.67 10.64 -2.39
N ALA A 27 -7.40 10.97 -2.69
CA ALA A 27 -6.26 10.19 -2.19
C ALA A 27 -6.20 10.21 -0.65
N SER A 28 -6.56 11.32 -0.01
CA SER A 28 -6.63 11.42 1.45
C SER A 28 -7.72 10.53 2.05
N MET A 29 -8.86 10.37 1.36
CA MET A 29 -9.92 9.43 1.78
C MET A 29 -9.46 7.97 1.68
N VAL A 30 -8.75 7.64 0.58
CA VAL A 30 -8.18 6.30 0.35
C VAL A 30 -7.11 5.97 1.39
N LEU A 31 -6.16 6.86 1.64
CA LEU A 31 -5.09 6.65 2.63
C LEU A 31 -5.62 6.53 4.07
N ALA A 32 -6.75 7.15 4.36
CA ALA A 32 -7.43 7.01 5.65
C ALA A 32 -8.26 5.72 5.76
N GLY A 33 -8.25 4.85 4.74
CA GLY A 33 -9.03 3.61 4.72
C GLY A 33 -10.55 3.82 4.65
N ARG A 34 -11.02 5.05 4.43
CA ARG A 34 -12.46 5.36 4.45
C ARG A 34 -13.16 4.98 3.17
N GLU A 35 -12.45 5.06 2.04
CA GLU A 35 -13.03 4.84 0.72
C GLU A 35 -12.11 4.03 -0.17
N THR A 36 -12.72 3.28 -1.08
CA THR A 36 -12.02 2.68 -2.22
C THR A 36 -11.59 3.78 -3.20
N VAL A 37 -10.59 3.51 -4.05
CA VAL A 37 -10.18 4.45 -5.11
C VAL A 37 -11.37 4.87 -5.98
N ALA A 38 -12.20 3.91 -6.38
CA ALA A 38 -13.34 4.17 -7.25
C ALA A 38 -14.44 4.99 -6.55
N ALA A 39 -14.67 4.76 -5.26
CA ALA A 39 -15.65 5.51 -4.48
C ALA A 39 -15.17 6.96 -4.25
N ALA A 40 -13.93 7.14 -3.79
CA ALA A 40 -13.33 8.45 -3.58
C ALA A 40 -13.31 9.29 -4.89
N ALA A 41 -12.90 8.67 -6.01
CA ALA A 41 -12.90 9.31 -7.32
C ALA A 41 -14.31 9.78 -7.74
N ARG A 42 -15.34 8.96 -7.48
CA ARG A 42 -16.74 9.30 -7.78
C ARG A 42 -17.24 10.46 -6.91
N ILE A 43 -16.88 10.46 -5.62
CA ILE A 43 -17.29 11.49 -4.66
C ILE A 43 -16.70 12.85 -5.04
N THR A 44 -15.42 12.91 -5.39
CA THR A 44 -14.72 14.17 -5.67
C THR A 44 -14.71 14.57 -7.15
N GLY A 45 -15.14 13.68 -8.06
CA GLY A 45 -15.01 13.87 -9.50
C GLY A 45 -13.56 13.76 -10.02
N ALA A 46 -12.68 13.10 -9.26
CA ALA A 46 -11.30 12.83 -9.65
C ALA A 46 -11.19 11.65 -10.63
N ASP A 47 -10.13 11.62 -11.43
CA ASP A 47 -9.75 10.45 -12.22
C ASP A 47 -9.18 9.34 -11.29
N PRO A 48 -9.74 8.12 -11.28
CA PRO A 48 -9.34 7.07 -10.35
C PRO A 48 -7.89 6.61 -10.54
N VAL A 49 -7.35 6.67 -11.76
CA VAL A 49 -5.95 6.30 -12.03
C VAL A 49 -5.01 7.29 -11.34
N SER A 50 -5.32 8.58 -11.43
CA SER A 50 -4.58 9.65 -10.75
C SER A 50 -4.68 9.55 -9.23
N VAL A 51 -5.85 9.16 -8.71
CA VAL A 51 -6.06 8.92 -7.26
C VAL A 51 -5.22 7.74 -6.76
N GLU A 52 -5.24 6.60 -7.46
CA GLU A 52 -4.41 5.43 -7.09
C GLU A 52 -2.92 5.77 -7.13
N ALA A 53 -2.46 6.45 -8.17
CA ALA A 53 -1.07 6.86 -8.30
C ALA A 53 -0.65 7.79 -7.14
N LEU A 54 -1.42 8.84 -6.86
CA LEU A 54 -1.10 9.77 -5.78
C LEU A 54 -1.14 9.11 -4.40
N ALA A 55 -2.15 8.28 -4.14
CA ALA A 55 -2.25 7.52 -2.88
C ALA A 55 -1.04 6.60 -2.69
N TRP A 56 -0.63 5.88 -3.74
CA TRP A 56 0.52 4.99 -3.68
C TRP A 56 1.85 5.73 -3.48
N GLU A 57 2.10 6.80 -4.23
CA GLU A 57 3.32 7.62 -4.04
C GLU A 57 3.39 8.21 -2.63
N THR A 58 2.26 8.69 -2.11
CA THR A 58 2.16 9.22 -0.75
C THR A 58 2.42 8.13 0.29
N ALA A 59 1.85 6.93 0.10
CA ALA A 59 2.08 5.80 0.99
C ALA A 59 3.55 5.38 1.02
N LYS A 60 4.18 5.26 -0.15
CA LYS A 60 5.61 4.94 -0.24
C LYS A 60 6.48 5.96 0.49
N LYS A 61 6.21 7.26 0.29
CA LYS A 61 6.95 8.33 0.97
C LYS A 61 6.82 8.21 2.49
N ARG A 62 5.60 8.01 3.01
CA ARG A 62 5.36 7.86 4.45
C ARG A 62 6.02 6.61 5.04
N VAL A 63 5.96 5.48 4.35
CA VAL A 63 6.64 4.25 4.78
C VAL A 63 8.15 4.46 4.80
N TYR A 64 8.70 5.13 3.78
CA TYR A 64 10.13 5.42 3.72
C TYR A 64 10.59 6.33 4.85
N GLU A 65 9.82 7.39 5.15
CA GLU A 65 10.07 8.31 6.27
C GLU A 65 9.97 7.61 7.62
N ARG A 66 8.90 6.84 7.86
CA ARG A 66 8.70 6.05 9.08
C ARG A 66 9.85 5.07 9.33
N ASP A 67 10.29 4.39 8.28
CA ASP A 67 11.31 3.33 8.36
C ASP A 67 12.74 3.89 8.22
N CYS A 68 12.89 5.23 8.22
CA CYS A 68 14.18 5.92 8.09
C CYS A 68 15.01 5.43 6.88
N GLY A 69 14.36 5.11 5.77
CA GLY A 69 15.00 4.55 4.58
C GLY A 69 15.67 3.18 4.77
N SER A 70 15.39 2.48 5.87
CA SER A 70 16.04 1.24 6.26
C SER A 70 15.11 0.03 6.13
N CYS A 71 15.67 -1.11 5.73
CA CYS A 71 15.00 -2.40 5.67
C CYS A 71 14.67 -2.88 7.07
N LEU A 72 13.40 -2.87 7.46
CA LEU A 72 12.97 -3.25 8.83
C LEU A 72 13.42 -4.66 9.25
N ALA A 73 13.70 -5.54 8.29
CA ALA A 73 14.13 -6.90 8.56
C ALA A 73 15.63 -7.03 8.89
N CYS A 74 16.50 -6.16 8.37
CA CYS A 74 17.96 -6.36 8.47
C CYS A 74 18.82 -5.08 8.58
N LEU A 75 18.23 -3.90 8.66
CA LEU A 75 18.90 -2.58 8.71
C LEU A 75 19.66 -2.14 7.44
N ALA A 76 19.74 -2.98 6.40
CA ALA A 76 20.28 -2.53 5.12
C ALA A 76 19.43 -1.41 4.49
N ALA A 77 19.94 -0.70 3.49
CA ALA A 77 19.15 0.30 2.75
C ALA A 77 17.88 -0.32 2.16
N GLY A 78 16.74 0.30 2.45
CA GLY A 78 15.44 -0.12 1.95
C GLY A 78 15.20 0.34 0.52
N THR A 79 14.67 -0.54 -0.33
CA THR A 79 14.47 -0.31 -1.76
C THR A 79 13.04 -0.56 -2.23
N ASP A 80 12.32 -1.42 -1.53
CA ASP A 80 10.99 -1.88 -1.93
C ASP A 80 10.01 -1.66 -0.77
N VAL A 81 8.89 -0.98 -1.03
CA VAL A 81 7.75 -0.97 -0.11
C VAL A 81 6.97 -2.26 -0.32
N HIS A 82 6.91 -3.06 0.74
CA HIS A 82 6.42 -4.42 0.77
C HIS A 82 5.07 -4.50 1.46
N HIS A 83 4.10 -5.21 0.87
CA HIS A 83 2.82 -5.54 1.51
C HIS A 83 2.92 -6.83 2.33
N ARG A 84 2.55 -6.79 3.60
CA ARG A 84 2.56 -7.95 4.51
C ARG A 84 1.48 -8.96 4.13
N VAL A 85 0.24 -8.51 3.99
CA VAL A 85 -0.85 -9.21 3.31
C VAL A 85 -0.79 -8.84 1.83
N ARG A 86 -0.67 -9.84 0.96
CA ARG A 86 -0.55 -9.63 -0.49
C ARG A 86 -1.81 -8.98 -1.05
N ARG A 87 -1.62 -8.01 -1.95
CA ARG A 87 -2.70 -7.58 -2.85
C ARG A 87 -3.05 -8.75 -3.77
N VAL A 88 -4.27 -9.25 -3.68
CA VAL A 88 -4.83 -10.13 -4.73
C VAL A 88 -5.03 -9.29 -5.99
N ARG A 89 -4.84 -9.88 -7.17
CA ARG A 89 -5.08 -9.19 -8.45
C ARG A 89 -6.53 -8.66 -8.46
N GLY A 90 -6.72 -7.34 -8.55
CA GLY A 90 -8.04 -6.69 -8.45
C GLY A 90 -8.45 -6.23 -7.03
N SER A 91 -7.63 -6.46 -6.00
CA SER A 91 -7.87 -6.00 -4.61
C SER A 91 -7.59 -4.52 -4.36
N SER A 92 -7.49 -3.68 -5.40
CA SER A 92 -7.53 -2.21 -5.21
C SER A 92 -8.83 -1.73 -4.54
N ALA A 93 -9.80 -2.63 -4.35
CA ALA A 93 -11.02 -2.38 -3.60
C ALA A 93 -10.79 -2.14 -2.11
N ASP A 94 -9.91 -2.87 -1.42
CA ASP A 94 -9.69 -2.63 0.01
C ASP A 94 -8.53 -1.65 0.22
N PRO A 95 -8.82 -0.39 0.61
CA PRO A 95 -7.78 0.61 0.82
C PRO A 95 -6.82 0.27 1.96
N VAL A 96 -7.27 -0.47 2.98
CA VAL A 96 -6.44 -0.86 4.13
C VAL A 96 -5.38 -1.88 3.70
N ILE A 97 -5.74 -2.81 2.82
CA ILE A 97 -4.78 -3.77 2.25
C ILE A 97 -3.88 -3.11 1.20
N ALA A 98 -4.46 -2.30 0.30
CA ALA A 98 -3.71 -1.74 -0.83
C ALA A 98 -2.74 -0.62 -0.42
N PHE A 99 -3.13 0.23 0.54
CA PHE A 99 -2.40 1.46 0.90
C PHE A 99 -2.14 1.61 2.40
N GLY A 100 -2.70 0.74 3.25
CA GLY A 100 -2.62 0.88 4.71
C GLY A 100 -1.20 0.75 5.24
N PHE A 101 -0.86 1.60 6.20
CA PHE A 101 0.49 1.66 6.78
C PHE A 101 0.79 0.48 7.70
N ALA A 102 -0.23 -0.10 8.32
CA ALA A 102 -0.10 -1.35 9.07
C ALA A 102 0.27 -2.55 8.18
N ASN A 103 -0.14 -2.49 6.90
CA ASN A 103 0.11 -3.53 5.92
C ASN A 103 1.39 -3.34 5.10
N THR A 104 2.09 -2.20 5.24
CA THR A 104 3.25 -1.87 4.39
C THR A 104 4.52 -1.61 5.18
N THR A 105 5.65 -2.14 4.71
CA THR A 105 6.98 -2.01 5.33
C THR A 105 8.05 -1.76 4.29
N LEU A 106 9.11 -1.03 4.63
CA LEU A 106 10.27 -0.89 3.77
C LEU A 106 11.23 -2.07 3.95
N LEU A 107 11.57 -2.75 2.85
CA LEU A 107 12.53 -3.84 2.81
C LEU A 107 13.62 -3.58 1.76
N CYS A 108 14.81 -4.14 1.98
CA CYS A 108 15.80 -4.27 0.92
C CYS A 108 15.39 -5.40 -0.03
N ARG A 109 15.91 -5.37 -1.26
CA ARG A 109 15.54 -6.35 -2.29
C ARG A 109 15.67 -7.82 -1.87
N PRO A 110 16.76 -8.27 -1.20
CA PRO A 110 16.87 -9.66 -0.73
C PRO A 110 15.78 -10.05 0.28
N CYS A 111 15.51 -9.20 1.28
CA CYS A 111 14.46 -9.46 2.26
C CYS A 111 13.07 -9.43 1.64
N HIS A 112 12.84 -8.52 0.68
CA HIS A 112 11.59 -8.47 -0.08
C HIS A 112 11.34 -9.77 -0.85
N LEU A 113 12.34 -10.28 -1.59
CA LEU A 113 12.22 -11.56 -2.31
C LEU A 113 11.97 -12.73 -1.34
N LYS A 114 12.64 -12.75 -0.19
CA LYS A 114 12.43 -13.75 0.86
C LYS A 114 11.01 -13.70 1.44
N ALA A 115 10.41 -12.51 1.57
CA ALA A 115 9.03 -12.37 2.01
C ALA A 115 8.03 -12.93 0.99
N HIS A 116 8.36 -12.84 -0.31
CA HIS A 116 7.57 -13.45 -1.39
C HIS A 116 7.74 -14.97 -1.51
N ASP A 117 8.79 -15.55 -0.93
CA ASP A 117 9.00 -16.99 -0.94
C ASP A 117 8.09 -17.70 0.08
N MET A 118 7.00 -18.28 -0.41
CA MET A 118 6.02 -19.00 0.41
C MET A 118 6.59 -20.24 1.10
N ALA A 119 7.68 -20.82 0.57
CA ALA A 119 8.33 -21.98 1.17
C ALA A 119 9.23 -21.59 2.36
N ASN A 120 9.58 -20.31 2.50
CA ASN A 120 10.44 -19.81 3.56
C ASN A 120 9.59 -19.32 4.75
N PRO A 121 9.54 -20.02 5.90
CA PRO A 121 8.69 -19.64 7.02
C PRO A 121 9.23 -18.42 7.80
N GLU A 122 10.50 -18.04 7.62
CA GLU A 122 11.15 -17.02 8.45
C GLU A 122 10.44 -15.66 8.38
N MET A 123 10.07 -15.21 7.18
CA MET A 123 9.44 -13.90 7.02
C MET A 123 8.00 -13.89 7.52
N ALA A 124 7.31 -15.04 7.49
CA ALA A 124 5.99 -15.18 8.11
C ALA A 124 6.08 -15.19 9.63
N ALA A 125 7.01 -15.96 10.21
CA ALA A 125 7.25 -16.02 11.65
C ALA A 125 7.64 -14.65 12.25
N ARG A 126 8.25 -13.78 11.43
CA ARG A 126 8.63 -12.41 11.81
C ARG A 126 7.58 -11.36 11.46
N GLY A 127 6.43 -11.76 10.92
CA GLY A 127 5.31 -10.86 10.61
C GLY A 127 5.45 -10.05 9.32
N TYR A 128 6.49 -10.26 8.51
CA TYR A 128 6.64 -9.58 7.21
C TYR A 128 5.79 -10.22 6.11
N ARG A 129 5.29 -11.44 6.30
CA ARG A 129 4.28 -12.05 5.44
C ARG A 129 3.12 -12.51 6.30
N LEU A 130 1.91 -12.14 5.90
CA LEU A 130 0.67 -12.48 6.56
C LEU A 130 -0.26 -13.17 5.58
N GLU A 131 -1.11 -14.03 6.13
CA GLU A 131 -2.21 -14.67 5.42
C GLU A 131 -3.37 -13.70 5.20
N SER A 132 -4.20 -13.99 4.20
CA SER A 132 -5.29 -13.08 3.79
C SER A 132 -6.36 -12.82 4.87
N TRP A 133 -6.50 -13.70 5.86
CA TRP A 133 -7.44 -13.56 6.98
C TRP A 133 -6.83 -12.87 8.19
N GLN A 134 -5.51 -12.62 8.20
CA GLN A 134 -4.85 -11.97 9.31
C GLN A 134 -4.98 -10.45 9.18
N SER A 135 -5.20 -9.78 10.30
CA SER A 135 -5.27 -8.32 10.35
C SER A 135 -3.88 -7.72 10.55
N PRO A 136 -3.35 -6.91 9.61
CA PRO A 136 -1.98 -6.38 9.72
C PRO A 136 -1.73 -5.57 10.99
N GLU A 137 -2.72 -4.85 11.50
CA GLU A 137 -2.62 -4.06 12.74
C GLU A 137 -2.59 -4.93 14.00
N ALA A 138 -3.17 -6.12 13.96
CA ALA A 138 -3.20 -7.06 15.08
C ALA A 138 -1.95 -7.94 15.14
N GLU A 139 -1.34 -8.20 13.99
CA GLU A 139 -0.16 -9.04 13.88
C GLU A 139 1.13 -8.25 14.13
N PRO A 140 2.01 -8.71 15.04
CA PRO A 140 3.28 -8.05 15.27
C PRO A 140 4.25 -8.23 14.10
N LEU A 141 5.34 -7.47 14.12
CA LEU A 141 6.56 -7.74 13.37
C LEU A 141 7.79 -7.69 14.26
N VAL A 142 8.81 -8.46 13.90
CA VAL A 142 10.06 -8.54 14.64
C VAL A 142 11.14 -7.74 13.91
N LEU A 143 11.42 -6.55 14.44
CA LEU A 143 12.46 -5.66 13.96
C LEU A 143 13.84 -6.29 14.14
N PHE A 144 14.66 -6.15 13.09
CA PHE A 144 16.12 -6.26 13.10
C PHE A 144 16.74 -7.29 14.06
N SER A 145 16.48 -8.59 13.89
CA SER A 145 17.45 -9.58 14.40
C SER A 145 17.27 -10.98 13.82
N HIS A 146 18.33 -11.78 13.95
CA HIS A 146 18.34 -13.23 13.78
C HIS A 146 18.15 -14.01 15.10
N THR A 147 18.17 -13.35 16.28
CA THR A 147 18.23 -14.02 17.60
C THR A 147 17.49 -13.32 18.77
N SER A 148 17.30 -12.00 18.75
CA SER A 148 16.68 -11.18 19.81
C SER A 148 16.04 -9.88 19.25
N GLY A 149 15.04 -10.02 18.38
CA GLY A 149 14.44 -8.87 17.70
C GLY A 149 13.46 -8.14 18.61
N THR A 150 13.16 -6.87 18.29
CA THR A 150 12.11 -6.13 19.00
C THR A 150 10.77 -6.38 18.33
N THR A 151 9.82 -6.93 19.08
CA THR A 151 8.44 -7.09 18.63
C THR A 151 7.72 -5.74 18.67
N ILE A 152 7.17 -5.33 17.54
CA ILE A 152 6.37 -4.11 17.43
C ILE A 152 5.09 -4.38 16.63
N TRP A 153 4.12 -3.48 16.75
CA TRP A 153 2.93 -3.41 15.91
C TRP A 153 2.97 -2.14 15.07
N LEU A 154 2.45 -2.22 13.85
CA LEU A 154 2.26 -1.04 13.01
C LEU A 154 0.81 -0.59 13.14
N THR A 155 0.63 0.67 13.55
CA THR A 155 -0.71 1.24 13.70
C THR A 155 -1.30 1.62 12.33
N PRO A 156 -2.62 1.81 12.22
CA PRO A 156 -3.25 2.36 11.03
C PRO A 156 -2.70 3.74 10.63
N ALA A 157 -2.25 4.53 11.60
CA ALA A 157 -1.61 5.83 11.37
C ALA A 157 -0.17 5.72 10.83
N GLY A 158 0.41 4.51 10.83
CA GLY A 158 1.79 4.27 10.39
C GLY A 158 2.83 4.54 11.47
N GLU A 159 2.49 4.28 12.73
CA GLU A 159 3.41 4.44 13.85
C GLU A 159 3.87 3.07 14.36
N PHE A 160 5.01 3.04 15.06
CA PHE A 160 5.46 1.85 15.79
C PHE A 160 4.83 1.85 17.19
N ALA A 161 4.21 0.74 17.57
CA ALA A 161 3.74 0.48 18.93
C ALA A 161 4.50 -0.72 19.52
N THR A 162 4.90 -0.63 20.79
CA THR A 162 5.54 -1.74 21.53
C THR A 162 4.55 -2.53 22.37
N VAL A 163 3.28 -2.11 22.36
CA VAL A 163 2.17 -2.80 23.02
C VAL A 163 1.18 -3.27 21.95
N PRO A 164 0.54 -4.44 22.14
CA PRO A 164 -0.47 -4.91 21.22
C PRO A 164 -1.64 -3.92 21.16
N PRO A 165 -2.34 -3.81 20.02
CA PRO A 165 -3.51 -2.95 19.90
C PRO A 165 -4.59 -3.41 20.90
N ARG A 166 -5.32 -2.45 21.47
CA ARG A 166 -6.46 -2.77 22.32
C ARG A 166 -7.57 -3.31 21.44
N VAL A 167 -7.90 -4.59 21.60
CA VAL A 167 -9.04 -5.21 20.91
C VAL A 167 -10.32 -4.72 21.59
N GLY A 168 -11.12 -3.93 20.87
CA GLY A 168 -12.46 -3.53 21.30
C GLY A 168 -12.55 -2.19 22.05
N THR A 169 -12.70 -1.11 21.28
CA THR A 169 -13.64 0.00 21.55
C THR A 169 -13.63 0.88 20.32
N SER A 170 -14.47 0.55 19.35
CA SER A 170 -14.94 1.54 18.38
C SER A 170 -15.78 2.55 19.16
N ALA A 171 -15.39 3.82 19.11
CA ALA A 171 -16.28 4.92 19.46
C ALA A 171 -17.27 5.16 18.32
#